data_AF-A0A661TZ73-F1
#
_entry.id   AF-A0A661TZ73-F1
#
_cell.length_a   1.000
_cell.length_b   1.000
_cell.length_c   1.000
_cell.angle_alpha   90.00
_cell.angle_beta   90.00
_cell.angle_gamma   90.00
#
_symmetry.space_group_name_H-M   'P 1'
#
loop_
_entity.id
_entity.type
_entity.pdbx_description
1 polymer ?
#
loop_
_entity_poly.entity_id
_entity_poly.type
_entity_poly.pdbx_seq_one_letter_code
_entity_poly.pdbx_strand_id
1 'polypeptide(L)'
;MVRSALCFLGILLIVVGCGDEDIIGEWVNYTTEDGLPGLIVYSATEDANKTTWVSCSGGIARLEGAYFIPYTEEDGLPSNEAVVIVGYNSGVAVGTDKGLALFDGDEFIVYNRGDGLPSNNVQSLASGSEGLWVGTDAGLSFFDGSSFTTYNTENSNIAGDCIWALALLNDDVVIGTESGLSIFTPPDDWKNYDKGDGLPSDVIYALWVDD
;
A
#
# COMPACT_ATOMS: atom_id res chain seq x y z
N MET A 1 5.86 7.00 -16.75
CA MET A 1 4.44 7.41 -16.71
C MET A 1 4.01 7.22 -15.28
N VAL A 2 4.19 8.23 -14.44
CA VAL A 2 3.88 8.17 -13.01
C VAL A 2 2.40 8.48 -12.84
N ARG A 3 1.64 7.56 -12.23
CA ARG A 3 0.24 7.79 -11.85
C ARG A 3 0.21 7.88 -10.32
N SER A 4 0.26 9.10 -9.80
CA SER A 4 0.18 9.35 -8.37
C SER A 4 -1.30 9.43 -7.98
N ALA A 5 -1.78 8.48 -7.17
CA ALA A 5 -3.05 8.62 -6.46
C ALA A 5 -2.77 9.38 -5.16
N LEU A 6 -3.35 10.59 -4.99
CA LEU A 6 -3.38 11.26 -3.69
C LEU A 6 -4.79 11.13 -3.10
N CYS A 7 -4.88 10.48 -1.95
CA CYS A 7 -6.11 10.42 -1.17
C CYS A 7 -6.04 11.46 -0.04
N PHE A 8 -6.99 12.40 0.00
CA PHE A 8 -7.20 13.30 1.15
C PHE A 8 -8.62 13.10 1.66
N LEU A 9 -8.76 12.77 2.96
CA LEU A 9 -10.00 12.90 3.75
C LEU A 9 -11.30 12.49 3.01
N GLY A 10 -11.36 11.24 2.53
CA GLY A 10 -12.61 10.63 2.05
C GLY A 10 -13.03 11.01 0.63
N ILE A 11 -12.13 11.58 -0.18
CA ILE A 11 -12.32 11.72 -1.63
C ILE A 11 -11.18 10.96 -2.31
N LEU A 12 -11.53 9.87 -2.99
CA LEU A 12 -10.60 9.21 -3.90
C LEU A 12 -10.44 10.08 -5.16
N LEU A 13 -9.23 10.57 -5.37
CA LEU A 13 -8.85 11.28 -6.58
C LEU A 13 -8.11 10.29 -7.50
N ILE A 14 -8.73 9.88 -8.60
CA ILE A 14 -8.02 9.23 -9.70
C ILE A 14 -7.67 10.31 -10.72
N VAL A 15 -6.43 10.81 -10.69
CA VAL A 15 -5.91 11.68 -11.75
C VAL A 15 -5.27 10.80 -12.81
N VAL A 16 -5.91 10.70 -13.98
CA VAL A 16 -5.26 10.22 -15.20
C VAL A 16 -4.87 11.46 -16.01
N GLY A 17 -3.62 11.88 -15.91
CA GLY A 17 -3.11 13.02 -16.67
C GLY A 17 -1.59 12.98 -16.80
N CYS A 18 -1.10 13.10 -18.03
CA CYS A 18 0.29 13.40 -18.34
C CYS A 18 0.29 14.55 -19.36
N GLY A 19 0.93 15.67 -19.01
CA GLY A 19 1.13 16.82 -19.90
C GLY A 19 0.39 18.09 -19.47
N ASP A 20 0.95 19.24 -19.85
CA ASP A 20 0.38 20.60 -19.75
C ASP A 20 -0.89 20.78 -20.63
N GLU A 21 -1.80 19.81 -20.60
CA GLU A 21 -3.13 19.93 -21.18
C GLU A 21 -4.13 20.03 -20.04
N ASP A 22 -4.96 21.08 -20.07
CA ASP A 22 -6.11 21.21 -19.19
C ASP A 22 -6.86 19.87 -19.19
N ILE A 23 -6.97 19.21 -18.03
CA ILE A 23 -7.80 18.01 -17.88
C ILE A 23 -9.26 18.45 -18.05
N ILE A 24 -9.72 18.48 -19.30
CA ILE A 24 -11.11 18.71 -19.68
C ILE A 24 -11.87 17.37 -19.65
N GLY A 25 -11.98 16.78 -18.46
CA GLY A 25 -12.78 15.59 -18.20
C GLY A 25 -14.08 15.92 -17.47
N GLU A 26 -15.13 15.12 -17.68
CA GLU A 26 -16.30 15.11 -16.80
C GLU A 26 -16.00 14.27 -15.55
N TRP A 27 -16.38 14.78 -14.38
CA TRP A 27 -16.29 14.03 -13.13
C TRP A 27 -17.38 12.96 -13.10
N VAL A 28 -16.97 11.70 -12.93
CA VAL A 28 -17.87 10.58 -12.70
C VAL A 28 -17.78 10.18 -11.24
N ASN A 29 -18.93 10.10 -10.56
CA ASN A 29 -19.00 9.63 -9.18
C ASN A 29 -19.41 8.16 -9.18
N TYR A 30 -18.72 7.37 -8.35
CA TYR A 30 -19.05 5.97 -8.12
C TYR A 30 -19.49 5.77 -6.67
N THR A 31 -20.48 4.93 -6.47
CA THR A 31 -21.07 4.62 -5.17
C THR A 31 -21.24 3.11 -4.99
N THR A 32 -21.88 2.70 -3.91
CA THR A 32 -22.31 1.30 -3.72
C THR A 32 -23.31 0.84 -4.77
N GLU A 33 -24.06 1.75 -5.42
CA GLU A 33 -24.95 1.41 -6.53
C GLU A 33 -24.16 1.00 -7.79
N ASP A 34 -22.91 1.46 -7.89
CA ASP A 34 -21.99 1.15 -8.98
C ASP A 34 -21.05 -0.01 -8.64
N GLY A 35 -21.24 -0.67 -7.50
CA GLY A 35 -20.53 -1.88 -7.10
C GLY A 35 -19.35 -1.68 -6.13
N LEU A 36 -19.11 -0.47 -5.62
CA LEU A 36 -18.14 -0.28 -4.54
C LEU A 36 -18.60 -1.00 -3.26
N PRO A 37 -17.75 -1.78 -2.60
CA PRO A 37 -18.13 -2.52 -1.38
C PRO A 37 -18.16 -1.63 -0.13
N GLY A 38 -17.61 -0.41 -0.21
CA GLY A 38 -17.65 0.59 0.85
C GLY A 38 -17.48 2.00 0.27
N LEU A 39 -18.02 3.00 0.97
CA LEU A 39 -17.95 4.40 0.52
C LEU A 39 -16.67 5.12 0.96
N ILE A 40 -15.96 4.58 1.94
CA ILE A 40 -14.64 5.08 2.32
C ILE A 40 -13.63 4.33 1.48
N VAL A 41 -13.05 5.00 0.49
CA VAL A 41 -11.94 4.47 -0.29
C VAL A 41 -10.64 4.93 0.35
N TYR A 42 -9.75 4.00 0.64
CA TYR A 42 -8.47 4.27 1.29
C TYR A 42 -7.34 4.45 0.28
N SER A 43 -7.25 3.55 -0.70
CA SER A 43 -6.20 3.56 -1.72
C SER A 43 -6.73 3.11 -3.07
N ALA A 44 -6.05 3.53 -4.14
CA ALA A 44 -6.27 3.05 -5.49
C ALA A 44 -4.94 2.75 -6.17
N THR A 45 -4.94 1.74 -7.04
CA THR A 45 -3.75 1.31 -7.77
C THR A 45 -4.11 0.77 -9.14
N GLU A 46 -3.10 0.54 -9.96
CA GLU A 46 -3.21 -0.14 -11.23
C GLU A 46 -2.34 -1.40 -11.20
N ASP A 47 -2.89 -2.54 -11.61
CA ASP A 47 -2.10 -3.77 -11.76
C ASP A 47 -1.28 -3.79 -13.07
N ALA A 48 -0.51 -4.85 -13.31
CA ALA A 48 0.27 -4.99 -14.53
C ALA A 48 -0.60 -5.06 -15.81
N ASN A 49 -1.88 -5.44 -15.68
CA ASN A 49 -2.84 -5.54 -16.77
C ASN A 49 -3.60 -4.23 -17.06
N LYS A 50 -3.26 -3.14 -16.38
CA LYS A 50 -3.93 -1.84 -16.48
C LYS A 50 -5.35 -1.82 -15.90
N THR A 51 -5.67 -2.79 -15.04
CA THR A 51 -6.91 -2.78 -14.27
C THR A 51 -6.78 -1.81 -13.11
N THR A 52 -7.79 -0.97 -12.93
CA THR A 52 -7.87 -0.09 -11.75
C THR A 52 -8.49 -0.86 -10.59
N TRP A 53 -7.82 -0.83 -9.45
CA TRP A 53 -8.26 -1.43 -8.19
C TRP A 53 -8.39 -0.37 -7.12
N VAL A 54 -9.34 -0.56 -6.22
CA VAL A 54 -9.56 0.29 -5.05
C VAL A 54 -9.70 -0.57 -3.80
N SER A 55 -9.18 -0.08 -2.67
CA SER A 55 -9.41 -0.65 -1.35
C SER A 55 -10.34 0.26 -0.56
N CYS A 56 -11.31 -0.34 0.13
CA CYS A 56 -12.40 0.36 0.79
C CYS A 56 -12.66 -0.21 2.19
N SER A 57 -13.49 0.48 2.98
CA SER A 57 -13.98 -0.01 4.28
C SER A 57 -14.88 -1.26 4.22
N GLY A 58 -15.03 -1.88 3.05
CA GLY A 58 -15.88 -3.05 2.83
C GLY A 58 -15.21 -4.15 2.00
N GLY A 59 -13.92 -4.03 1.71
CA GLY A 59 -13.16 -4.95 0.87
C GLY A 59 -12.41 -4.21 -0.23
N ILE A 60 -12.09 -4.91 -1.31
CA ILE A 60 -11.48 -4.30 -2.51
C ILE A 60 -12.46 -4.37 -3.67
N ALA A 61 -12.23 -3.57 -4.71
CA ALA A 61 -12.95 -3.72 -5.96
C ALA A 61 -12.09 -3.40 -7.17
N ARG A 62 -12.36 -4.07 -8.28
CA ARG A 62 -11.77 -3.74 -9.59
C ARG A 62 -12.78 -3.04 -10.47
N LEU A 63 -12.33 -2.06 -11.25
CA LEU A 63 -13.15 -1.37 -12.23
C LEU A 63 -13.25 -2.20 -13.52
N GLU A 64 -14.47 -2.56 -13.90
CA GLU A 64 -14.81 -3.20 -15.17
C GLU A 64 -15.82 -2.36 -15.96
N GLY A 65 -15.34 -1.69 -17.01
CA GLY A 65 -16.18 -0.77 -17.78
C GLY A 65 -16.62 0.42 -16.94
N ALA A 66 -17.91 0.46 -16.58
CA ALA A 66 -18.51 1.53 -15.78
C ALA A 66 -18.91 1.07 -14.37
N TYR A 67 -18.55 -0.15 -13.97
CA TYR A 67 -18.94 -0.74 -12.68
C TYR A 67 -17.74 -1.31 -11.93
N PHE A 68 -17.85 -1.35 -10.62
CA PHE A 68 -16.90 -2.02 -9.75
C PHE A 68 -17.37 -3.45 -9.46
N ILE A 69 -16.43 -4.40 -9.52
CA ILE A 69 -16.64 -5.78 -9.09
C ILE A 69 -16.00 -5.93 -7.70
N PRO A 70 -16.79 -6.12 -6.63
CA PRO A 70 -16.28 -6.20 -5.27
C PRO A 70 -15.70 -7.58 -4.94
N TYR A 71 -14.74 -7.59 -4.03
CA TYR A 71 -14.19 -8.78 -3.38
C TYR A 71 -14.10 -8.54 -1.87
N THR A 72 -14.60 -9.50 -1.10
CA THR A 72 -14.84 -9.39 0.35
C THR A 72 -14.34 -10.63 1.10
N GLU A 73 -14.58 -10.69 2.42
CA GLU A 73 -14.36 -11.89 3.22
C GLU A 73 -15.08 -13.13 2.66
N GLU A 74 -16.21 -12.97 1.97
CA GLU A 74 -16.93 -14.09 1.33
C GLU A 74 -16.15 -14.69 0.14
N ASP A 75 -15.26 -13.91 -0.46
CA ASP A 75 -14.44 -14.30 -1.62
C ASP A 75 -13.04 -14.79 -1.19
N GLY A 76 -12.71 -14.73 0.10
CA GLY A 76 -11.44 -15.19 0.67
C GLY A 76 -10.49 -14.09 1.14
N LEU A 77 -10.87 -12.81 1.03
CA LEU A 77 -10.12 -11.72 1.67
C LEU A 77 -10.10 -11.94 3.20
N PRO A 78 -8.97 -11.74 3.90
CA PRO A 78 -8.92 -12.02 5.34
C PRO A 78 -9.78 -11.06 6.17
N SER A 79 -9.97 -9.83 5.70
CA SER A 79 -10.81 -8.81 6.34
C SER A 79 -11.33 -7.80 5.33
N ASN A 80 -12.57 -7.34 5.53
CA ASN A 80 -13.17 -6.26 4.74
C ASN A 80 -12.56 -4.89 5.04
N GLU A 81 -11.77 -4.75 6.12
CA GLU A 81 -11.02 -3.52 6.41
C GLU A 81 -9.72 -3.51 5.58
N ALA A 82 -9.84 -3.21 4.28
CA ALA A 82 -8.73 -3.19 3.32
C ALA A 82 -8.11 -1.79 3.24
N VAL A 83 -7.09 -1.54 4.05
CA VAL A 83 -6.54 -0.18 4.25
C VAL A 83 -5.53 0.26 3.18
N VAL A 84 -4.87 -0.69 2.52
CA VAL A 84 -3.88 -0.39 1.48
C VAL A 84 -3.91 -1.45 0.37
N ILE A 85 -3.70 -1.02 -0.87
CA ILE A 85 -3.62 -1.88 -2.05
C ILE A 85 -2.52 -1.39 -2.98
N VAL A 86 -1.74 -2.31 -3.55
CA VAL A 86 -0.74 -2.05 -4.60
C VAL A 86 -0.83 -3.12 -5.69
N GLY A 87 -0.54 -2.75 -6.93
CA GLY A 87 -0.34 -3.73 -8.00
C GLY A 87 0.81 -4.68 -7.64
N TYR A 88 0.59 -5.98 -7.80
CA TYR A 88 1.58 -7.01 -7.49
C TYR A 88 1.41 -8.18 -8.46
N ASN A 89 2.46 -8.48 -9.23
CA ASN A 89 2.41 -9.42 -10.36
C ASN A 89 1.24 -9.11 -11.31
N SER A 90 0.40 -10.10 -11.64
CA SER A 90 -0.77 -9.93 -12.51
C SER A 90 -2.01 -9.40 -11.79
N GLY A 91 -1.95 -9.20 -10.47
CA GLY A 91 -3.08 -8.74 -9.67
C GLY A 91 -2.62 -7.73 -8.62
N VAL A 92 -2.99 -7.96 -7.35
CA VAL A 92 -2.81 -6.99 -6.27
C VAL A 92 -2.36 -7.62 -4.97
N ALA A 93 -1.62 -6.84 -4.18
CA ALA A 93 -1.38 -7.10 -2.77
C ALA A 93 -2.23 -6.14 -1.94
N VAL A 94 -2.87 -6.67 -0.89
CA VAL A 94 -3.83 -5.96 -0.05
C VAL A 94 -3.42 -6.08 1.40
N GLY A 95 -3.25 -4.94 2.07
CA GLY A 95 -3.04 -4.88 3.51
C GLY A 95 -4.37 -4.72 4.23
N THR A 96 -4.57 -5.53 5.26
CA THR A 96 -5.77 -5.52 6.10
C THR A 96 -5.39 -5.51 7.58
N ASP A 97 -6.37 -5.36 8.46
CA ASP A 97 -6.20 -5.54 9.91
C ASP A 97 -6.00 -7.01 10.36
N LYS A 98 -6.14 -7.97 9.43
CA LYS A 98 -5.96 -9.42 9.67
C LYS A 98 -4.87 -10.07 8.83
N GLY A 99 -4.06 -9.28 8.12
CA GLY A 99 -2.87 -9.74 7.40
C GLY A 99 -2.75 -9.17 6.00
N LEU A 100 -1.80 -9.74 5.26
CA LEU A 100 -1.55 -9.50 3.85
C LEU A 100 -2.36 -10.50 3.02
N ALA A 101 -3.04 -10.03 1.99
CA ALA A 101 -3.65 -10.88 0.97
C ALA A 101 -3.03 -10.60 -0.40
N LEU A 102 -2.60 -11.65 -1.09
CA LEU A 102 -2.17 -11.59 -2.49
C LEU A 102 -3.28 -12.16 -3.35
N PHE A 103 -3.72 -11.39 -4.34
CA PHE A 103 -4.80 -11.76 -5.25
C PHE A 103 -4.28 -11.78 -6.69
N ASP A 104 -4.47 -12.89 -7.39
CA ASP A 104 -4.06 -13.04 -8.79
C ASP A 104 -5.17 -12.73 -9.80
N GLY A 105 -6.39 -12.49 -9.31
CA GLY A 105 -7.60 -12.29 -10.11
C GLY A 105 -8.64 -13.38 -9.91
N ASP A 106 -8.24 -14.53 -9.36
CA ASP A 106 -9.07 -15.70 -9.12
C ASP A 106 -9.05 -16.14 -7.65
N GLU A 107 -7.88 -16.23 -7.01
CA GLU A 107 -7.74 -16.73 -5.64
C GLU A 107 -6.92 -15.79 -4.73
N PHE A 108 -7.29 -15.76 -3.44
CA PHE A 108 -6.51 -15.10 -2.40
C PHE A 108 -5.55 -16.07 -1.70
N ILE A 109 -4.29 -15.65 -1.59
CA ILE A 109 -3.32 -16.25 -0.68
C ILE A 109 -3.10 -15.28 0.49
N VAL A 110 -3.28 -15.77 1.71
CA VAL A 110 -3.24 -14.94 2.91
C VAL A 110 -2.00 -15.26 3.75
N TYR A 111 -1.31 -14.21 4.19
CA TYR A 111 -0.20 -14.28 5.13
C TYR A 111 -0.51 -13.44 6.36
N ASN A 112 -0.23 -14.01 7.54
CA ASN A 112 -0.41 -13.36 8.83
C ASN A 112 0.87 -13.51 9.68
N ARG A 113 0.79 -13.12 10.95
CA ARG A 113 1.90 -13.23 11.90
C ARG A 113 2.44 -14.66 12.06
N GLY A 114 1.57 -15.66 11.96
CA GLY A 114 1.96 -17.07 11.98
C GLY A 114 2.80 -17.50 10.78
N ASP A 115 2.74 -16.75 9.68
CA ASP A 115 3.46 -17.03 8.43
C ASP A 115 4.76 -16.21 8.28
N GLY A 116 5.06 -15.34 9.25
CA GLY A 116 6.31 -14.57 9.30
C GLY A 116 6.15 -13.06 9.36
N LEU A 117 4.93 -12.51 9.24
CA LEU A 117 4.72 -11.07 9.45
C LEU A 117 4.98 -10.67 10.92
N PRO A 118 5.49 -9.46 11.20
CA PRO A 118 5.64 -8.94 12.57
C PRO A 118 4.29 -8.77 13.27
N SER A 119 3.29 -8.32 12.51
CA SER A 119 1.90 -8.13 12.97
C SER A 119 0.91 -8.42 11.83
N ASN A 120 -0.34 -8.68 12.20
CA ASN A 120 -1.44 -8.84 11.24
C ASN A 120 -1.93 -7.51 10.70
N ASN A 121 -1.69 -6.41 11.41
CA ASN A 121 -2.18 -5.09 11.01
C ASN A 121 -1.23 -4.48 9.98
N VAL A 122 -1.52 -4.70 8.70
CA VAL A 122 -0.72 -4.21 7.57
C VAL A 122 -1.20 -2.80 7.21
N GLN A 123 -0.28 -1.83 7.27
CA GLN A 123 -0.59 -0.41 7.15
C GLN A 123 -0.07 0.21 5.85
N SER A 124 1.02 -0.33 5.30
CA SER A 124 1.65 0.18 4.09
C SER A 124 2.25 -0.95 3.26
N LEU A 125 2.30 -0.74 1.95
CA LEU A 125 2.84 -1.69 0.98
C LEU A 125 3.66 -0.94 -0.07
N ALA A 126 4.75 -1.55 -0.53
CA ALA A 126 5.47 -1.09 -1.71
C ALA A 126 5.98 -2.28 -2.53
N SER A 127 5.48 -2.42 -3.76
CA SER A 127 5.89 -3.48 -4.68
C SER A 127 7.09 -3.03 -5.51
N GLY A 128 8.18 -3.80 -5.48
CA GLY A 128 9.37 -3.63 -6.32
C GLY A 128 9.56 -4.79 -7.29
N SER A 129 10.62 -4.75 -8.10
CA SER A 129 10.96 -5.85 -9.02
C SER A 129 11.43 -7.12 -8.30
N GLU A 130 12.03 -6.96 -7.11
CA GLU A 130 12.61 -8.05 -6.33
C GLU A 130 11.62 -8.69 -5.34
N GLY A 131 10.48 -8.03 -5.07
CA GLY A 131 9.53 -8.50 -4.08
C GLY A 131 8.62 -7.40 -3.53
N LEU A 132 7.96 -7.69 -2.41
CA LEU A 132 6.99 -6.80 -1.78
C LEU A 132 7.48 -6.38 -0.39
N TRP A 133 7.55 -5.07 -0.16
CA TRP A 133 7.73 -4.51 1.16
C TRP A 133 6.38 -4.35 1.86
N VAL A 134 6.31 -4.78 3.11
CA VAL A 134 5.11 -4.84 3.94
C VAL A 134 5.37 -4.13 5.26
N GLY A 135 4.74 -2.98 5.44
CA GLY A 135 4.77 -2.22 6.69
C GLY A 135 3.60 -2.61 7.58
N THR A 136 3.89 -2.91 8.84
CA THR A 136 2.89 -3.25 9.86
C THR A 136 2.99 -2.30 11.05
N ASP A 137 2.10 -2.44 12.03
CA ASP A 137 2.20 -1.72 13.30
C ASP A 137 3.25 -2.28 14.28
N ALA A 138 4.03 -3.27 13.87
CA ALA A 138 5.08 -3.89 14.70
C ALA A 138 6.39 -4.18 13.92
N GLY A 139 6.58 -3.55 12.77
CA GLY A 139 7.81 -3.62 11.99
C GLY A 139 7.57 -3.70 10.48
N LEU A 140 8.68 -3.69 9.76
CA LEU A 140 8.78 -3.85 8.32
C LEU A 140 9.06 -5.31 7.95
N SER A 141 8.60 -5.74 6.79
CA SER A 141 8.99 -7.03 6.20
C SER A 141 9.22 -6.93 4.71
N PHE A 142 10.15 -7.73 4.20
CA PHE A 142 10.34 -7.98 2.79
C PHE A 142 9.87 -9.39 2.46
N PHE A 143 8.97 -9.51 1.49
CA PHE A 143 8.50 -10.79 0.95
C PHE A 143 9.13 -11.04 -0.43
N ASP A 144 9.91 -12.10 -0.54
CA ASP A 144 10.63 -12.49 -1.77
C ASP A 144 9.78 -13.36 -2.72
N GLY A 145 8.48 -13.50 -2.44
CA GLY A 145 7.58 -14.42 -3.14
C GLY A 145 7.44 -15.79 -2.47
N SER A 146 8.25 -16.09 -1.44
CA SER A 146 8.23 -17.36 -0.70
C SER A 146 8.35 -17.18 0.81
N SER A 147 9.16 -16.22 1.27
CA SER A 147 9.52 -16.05 2.67
C SER A 147 9.59 -14.58 3.07
N PHE A 148 9.46 -14.32 4.38
CA PHE A 148 9.58 -12.98 4.95
C PHE A 148 10.93 -12.78 5.64
N THR A 149 11.57 -11.65 5.36
CA THR A 149 12.66 -11.09 6.18
C THR A 149 12.13 -9.88 6.93
N THR A 150 12.27 -9.85 8.26
CA THR A 150 11.63 -8.85 9.12
C THR A 150 12.63 -7.88 9.76
N TYR A 151 12.22 -6.62 9.88
CA TYR A 151 13.01 -5.54 10.47
C TYR A 151 12.16 -4.78 11.48
N ASN A 152 12.65 -4.69 12.71
CA ASN A 152 12.05 -3.92 13.80
C ASN A 152 13.16 -3.28 14.64
N THR A 153 12.80 -2.48 15.65
CA THR A 153 13.75 -1.78 16.52
C THR A 153 14.60 -2.73 17.38
N GLU A 154 14.22 -4.00 17.51
CA GLU A 154 14.99 -5.00 18.27
C GLU A 154 16.10 -5.65 17.44
N ASN A 155 15.93 -5.76 16.11
CA ASN A 155 16.83 -6.51 15.23
C ASN A 155 17.49 -5.68 14.12
N SER A 156 17.15 -4.40 14.01
CA SER A 156 17.62 -3.49 12.95
C SER A 156 17.78 -2.06 13.47
N ASN A 157 18.23 -1.16 12.60
CA ASN A 157 18.35 0.28 12.90
C ASN A 157 17.15 1.09 12.36
N ILE A 158 16.00 0.47 12.13
CA ILE A 158 14.77 1.20 11.77
C ILE A 158 14.38 2.19 12.88
N ALA A 159 13.85 3.36 12.51
CA ALA A 159 13.56 4.43 13.46
C ALA A 159 12.37 4.13 14.39
N GLY A 160 11.41 3.34 13.94
CA GLY A 160 10.20 2.97 14.67
C GLY A 160 9.56 1.71 14.11
N ASP A 161 8.62 1.13 14.86
CA ASP A 161 7.99 -0.15 14.53
C ASP A 161 6.64 0.04 13.82
N CYS A 162 5.98 1.19 13.95
CA CYS A 162 4.74 1.49 13.24
C CYS A 162 5.04 2.06 11.86
N ILE A 163 4.88 1.24 10.81
CA ILE A 163 5.27 1.59 9.45
C ILE A 163 4.08 2.16 8.67
N TRP A 164 3.94 3.49 8.71
CA TRP A 164 2.81 4.21 8.11
C TRP A 164 2.93 4.41 6.61
N ALA A 165 4.15 4.51 6.09
CA ALA A 165 4.39 4.80 4.68
C ALA A 165 5.63 4.09 4.16
N LEU A 166 5.54 3.61 2.91
CA LEU A 166 6.64 3.01 2.19
C LEU A 166 6.72 3.61 0.78
N ALA A 167 7.93 3.88 0.33
CA ALA A 167 8.24 4.24 -1.05
C ALA A 167 9.55 3.59 -1.46
N LEU A 168 9.70 3.29 -2.76
CA LEU A 168 10.93 2.79 -3.34
C LEU A 168 11.60 3.90 -4.13
N LEU A 169 12.90 4.09 -3.94
CA LEU A 169 13.70 5.09 -4.64
C LEU A 169 15.02 4.47 -5.07
N ASN A 170 15.14 4.13 -6.35
CA ASN A 170 16.27 3.35 -6.87
C ASN A 170 16.41 2.01 -6.10
N ASP A 171 17.55 1.83 -5.42
CA ASP A 171 17.83 0.66 -4.57
C ASP A 171 17.40 0.85 -3.11
N ASP A 172 16.87 2.02 -2.76
CA ASP A 172 16.50 2.38 -1.39
C ASP A 172 15.01 2.12 -1.12
N VAL A 173 14.74 1.71 0.12
CA VAL A 173 13.40 1.70 0.72
C VAL A 173 13.31 2.91 1.65
N VAL A 174 12.40 3.83 1.33
CA VAL A 174 12.08 4.98 2.16
C VAL A 174 10.89 4.62 3.04
N ILE A 175 11.07 4.75 4.35
CA ILE A 175 10.20 4.18 5.38
C ILE A 175 9.76 5.29 6.33
N GLY A 176 8.47 5.60 6.32
CA GLY A 176 7.87 6.54 7.26
C GLY A 176 7.38 5.82 8.51
N THR A 177 7.89 6.22 9.68
CA THR A 177 7.52 5.63 10.96
C THR A 177 6.86 6.65 11.89
N GLU A 178 6.48 6.20 13.08
CA GLU A 178 6.03 7.05 14.19
C GLU A 178 7.16 7.81 14.90
N SER A 179 8.43 7.49 14.59
CA SER A 179 9.62 8.03 15.27
C SER A 179 10.68 8.57 14.29
N GLY A 180 10.32 8.75 13.03
CA GLY A 180 11.13 9.44 12.04
C GLY A 180 10.98 8.83 10.64
N LEU A 181 11.91 9.20 9.79
CA LEU A 181 12.11 8.60 8.48
C LEU A 181 13.32 7.66 8.54
N SER A 182 13.17 6.43 8.07
CA SER A 182 14.31 5.55 7.78
C SER A 182 14.49 5.43 6.26
N ILE A 183 15.73 5.47 5.80
CA ILE A 183 16.13 5.06 4.45
C ILE A 183 16.98 3.81 4.61
N PHE A 184 16.56 2.73 3.97
CA PHE A 184 17.23 1.45 4.00
C PHE A 184 17.75 1.10 2.61
N THR A 185 19.05 0.92 2.49
CA THR A 185 19.69 0.32 1.31
C THR A 185 20.08 -1.12 1.68
N PRO A 186 19.38 -2.14 1.15
CA PRO A 186 19.66 -3.53 1.50
C PRO A 186 21.11 -3.96 1.19
N PRO A 187 21.70 -4.87 1.99
CA PRO A 187 21.06 -5.62 3.06
C PRO A 187 21.17 -5.00 4.46
N ASP A 188 22.01 -3.98 4.69
CA ASP A 188 22.37 -3.53 6.04
C ASP A 188 22.69 -2.03 6.21
N ASP A 189 22.49 -1.17 5.20
CA ASP A 189 22.74 0.29 5.33
C ASP A 189 21.46 1.06 5.71
N TRP A 190 21.47 1.64 6.92
CA TRP A 190 20.34 2.38 7.48
C TRP A 190 20.71 3.83 7.76
N LYS A 191 19.85 4.76 7.33
CA LYS A 191 19.93 6.18 7.64
C LYS A 191 18.61 6.65 8.22
N ASN A 192 18.65 7.29 9.39
CA ASN A 192 17.46 7.80 10.06
C ASN A 192 17.50 9.31 10.11
N TYR A 193 16.31 9.91 10.01
CA TYR A 193 16.10 11.34 10.11
C TYR A 193 14.91 11.60 11.02
N ASP A 194 15.05 12.54 11.94
CA ASP A 194 13.97 13.00 12.81
C ASP A 194 13.78 14.52 12.70
N LYS A 195 12.97 15.09 13.59
CA LYS A 195 12.77 16.55 13.66
C LYS A 195 14.05 17.33 13.96
N GLY A 196 15.00 16.75 14.68
CA GLY A 196 16.33 17.29 14.92
C GLY A 196 17.18 17.40 13.65
N ASP A 197 16.95 16.51 12.68
CA ASP A 197 17.60 16.54 11.36
C ASP A 197 16.88 17.45 10.34
N GLY A 198 15.79 18.11 10.76
CA GLY A 198 15.07 19.10 9.96
C GLY A 198 13.73 18.62 9.40
N LEU A 199 13.25 17.43 9.78
CA LEU A 199 11.89 17.03 9.45
C LEU A 199 10.86 17.91 10.20
N PRO A 200 9.68 18.17 9.62
CA PRO A 200 8.65 18.95 10.30
C PRO A 200 8.00 18.20 11.49
N SER A 201 8.10 16.87 11.52
CA SER A 201 7.48 15.95 12.47
C SER A 201 8.30 14.66 12.57
N ASP A 202 8.28 14.01 13.74
CA ASP A 202 8.82 12.65 13.92
C ASP A 202 7.84 11.59 13.42
N VAL A 203 6.56 11.93 13.26
CA VAL A 203 5.56 11.01 12.69
C VAL A 203 5.42 11.28 11.19
N ILE A 204 5.68 10.25 10.38
CA ILE A 204 5.66 10.31 8.91
C ILE A 204 4.49 9.49 8.36
N TYR A 205 3.39 10.16 8.05
CA TYR A 205 2.15 9.50 7.59
C TYR A 205 2.12 9.14 6.11
N ALA A 206 2.89 9.83 5.29
CA ALA A 206 2.87 9.66 3.84
C ALA A 206 4.23 9.98 3.25
N LEU A 207 4.58 9.25 2.20
CA LEU A 207 5.77 9.46 1.41
C LEU A 207 5.38 9.54 -0.05
N TRP A 208 6.08 10.42 -0.76
CA TRP A 208 6.02 10.50 -2.20
C TRP A 208 7.42 10.79 -2.71
N VAL A 209 7.83 10.06 -3.74
CA VAL A 209 9.11 10.20 -4.41
C VAL A 209 8.84 10.64 -5.85
N ASP A 210 9.61 11.61 -6.32
CA ASP A 210 9.59 12.08 -7.69
C ASP A 210 10.65 11.33 -8.51
N ASP A 211 10.34 11.03 -9.76
CA ASP A 211 11.25 10.36 -10.72
C ASP A 211 12.00 11.39 -11.60
#